data_AF-A0A0G1UZA0-F1
#
_entry.id   AF-A0A0G1UZA0-F1
#
_cell.length_a   1.000
_cell.length_b   1.000
_cell.length_c   1.000
_cell.angle_alpha   90.00
_cell.angle_beta   90.00
_cell.angle_gamma   90.00
#
_symmetry.space_group_name_H-M   'P 1'
#
loop_
_entity.id
_entity.type
_entity.pdbx_description
1 polymer ?
#
loop_
_entity_poly.entity_id
_entity_poly.type
_entity_poly.pdbx_seq_one_letter_code
_entity_poly.pdbx_strand_id
1 'polypeptide(L)'
;MNKNFFIGILVVLICAAIGVGAYFFFIQKEEPTLSNTNTKAEDINTIGTHVLTEAQKNELGISANVDATLEVIPSDTSPGATIRMLNVAPDPSAPVDSDGDGLSDIDEEKYGTDPNTIDTDGDIVTDNAEILAGLDPKKTDTLGDGQDDYVAISTTAEGEIDADKDGLSMKREKESGTDPLNPDSDGDGFTDGIEVDNGHNPLGA
;
A
#
# COMPACT_ATOMS: atom_id res chain seq x y z
N MET A 1 -58.84 -23.45 -15.98
CA MET A 1 -57.60 -22.68 -15.75
C MET A 1 -57.03 -23.16 -14.42
N ASN A 2 -55.96 -23.95 -14.44
CA ASN A 2 -55.62 -24.85 -13.34
C ASN A 2 -54.82 -24.12 -12.26
N LYS A 3 -55.33 -24.15 -11.01
CA LYS A 3 -54.69 -23.54 -9.82
C LYS A 3 -53.19 -23.89 -9.69
N ASN A 4 -52.79 -25.07 -10.17
CA ASN A 4 -51.42 -25.57 -10.08
C ASN A 4 -50.44 -24.84 -11.03
N PHE A 5 -50.93 -24.20 -12.09
CA PHE A 5 -50.09 -23.43 -13.02
C PHE A 5 -49.65 -22.08 -12.41
N PHE A 6 -50.55 -21.42 -11.65
CA PHE A 6 -50.23 -20.18 -10.96
C PHE A 6 -49.28 -20.38 -9.77
N ILE A 7 -49.35 -21.54 -9.10
CA ILE A 7 -48.44 -21.89 -8.00
C ILE A 7 -47.01 -22.09 -8.53
N GLY A 8 -46.85 -22.71 -9.72
CA GLY A 8 -45.54 -22.89 -10.34
C GLY A 8 -44.85 -21.56 -10.70
N ILE A 9 -45.58 -20.60 -11.26
CA ILE A 9 -45.04 -19.28 -11.61
C ILE A 9 -44.70 -18.47 -10.34
N LEU A 10 -45.51 -18.58 -9.29
CA LEU A 10 -45.26 -17.90 -8.02
C LEU A 10 -43.97 -18.41 -7.33
N VAL A 11 -43.70 -19.71 -7.37
CA VAL A 11 -42.48 -20.30 -6.77
C VAL A 11 -41.22 -19.88 -7.52
N VAL A 12 -41.25 -19.82 -8.86
CA VAL A 12 -40.09 -19.38 -9.67
C VAL A 12 -39.75 -17.91 -9.43
N LEU A 13 -40.76 -17.05 -9.29
CA LEU A 13 -40.55 -15.62 -8.98
C LEU A 13 -40.00 -15.40 -7.57
N ILE A 14 -40.41 -16.20 -6.59
CA ILE A 14 -39.87 -16.15 -5.22
C ILE A 14 -38.40 -16.61 -5.20
N CYS A 15 -38.06 -17.67 -5.94
CA CYS A 15 -36.67 -18.14 -6.05
C CYS A 15 -35.76 -17.12 -6.76
N ALA A 16 -36.24 -16.42 -7.79
CA ALA A 16 -35.48 -15.37 -8.46
C ALA A 16 -35.25 -14.13 -7.57
N ALA A 17 -36.23 -13.76 -6.75
CA ALA A 17 -36.09 -12.65 -5.78
C ALA A 17 -35.10 -12.98 -4.65
N ILE A 18 -35.08 -14.22 -4.17
CA ILE A 18 -34.13 -14.67 -3.14
C ILE A 18 -32.70 -14.78 -3.72
N GLY A 19 -32.55 -15.22 -4.98
CA GLY A 19 -31.25 -15.30 -5.65
C GLY A 19 -30.58 -13.94 -5.87
N VAL A 20 -31.34 -12.92 -6.29
CA VAL A 20 -30.81 -11.55 -6.47
C VAL A 20 -30.51 -10.90 -5.11
N GLY A 21 -31.32 -11.17 -4.08
CA GLY A 21 -31.07 -10.68 -2.72
C GLY A 21 -29.79 -11.24 -2.10
N ALA A 22 -29.46 -12.52 -2.34
CA ALA A 22 -28.22 -13.13 -1.86
C ALA A 22 -26.98 -12.63 -2.62
N TYR A 23 -27.11 -12.33 -3.92
CA TYR A 23 -26.02 -11.75 -4.72
C TYR A 23 -25.73 -10.30 -4.30
N PHE A 24 -26.76 -9.52 -3.96
CA PHE A 24 -26.59 -8.15 -3.46
C PHE A 24 -26.02 -8.11 -2.02
N PHE A 25 -26.28 -9.15 -1.22
CA PHE A 25 -25.75 -9.26 0.14
C PHE A 25 -24.26 -9.67 0.18
N PHE A 26 -23.76 -10.33 -0.86
CA PHE A 26 -22.35 -10.77 -0.93
C PHE A 26 -21.38 -9.66 -1.42
N ILE A 27 -21.90 -8.58 -2.01
CA ILE A 27 -21.09 -7.42 -2.44
C ILE A 27 -20.93 -6.38 -1.30
N GLN A 28 -21.66 -6.53 -0.19
CA GLN A 28 -21.49 -5.74 1.04
C GLN A 28 -20.48 -6.38 2.01
N LYS A 29 -19.50 -7.16 1.52
CA LYS A 29 -18.33 -7.50 2.35
C LYS A 29 -17.36 -6.33 2.29
N GLU A 30 -17.74 -5.33 3.08
CA GLU A 30 -16.97 -4.22 3.61
C GLU A 30 -15.46 -4.30 3.31
N GLU A 31 -15.00 -3.39 2.44
CA GLU A 31 -13.72 -2.71 2.63
C GLU A 31 -13.59 -2.35 4.12
N PRO A 32 -12.40 -2.44 4.75
CA PRO A 32 -12.22 -2.04 6.13
C PRO A 32 -12.52 -0.53 6.26
N THR A 33 -13.78 -0.20 6.47
CA THR A 33 -14.16 1.10 6.97
C THR A 33 -13.54 1.19 8.35
N LEU A 34 -12.76 2.25 8.57
CA LEU A 34 -12.25 2.59 9.88
C LEU A 34 -13.46 2.93 10.76
N SER A 35 -14.12 1.90 11.26
CA SER A 35 -15.28 2.01 12.14
C SER A 35 -14.78 2.48 13.49
N ASN A 36 -14.76 3.79 13.64
CA ASN A 36 -14.97 4.52 14.89
C ASN A 36 -15.76 3.65 15.87
N THR A 37 -15.06 3.10 16.85
CA THR A 37 -15.65 2.57 18.06
C THR A 37 -15.82 3.74 19.04
N ASN A 38 -17.07 4.19 19.10
CA ASN A 38 -17.78 4.70 20.28
C ASN A 38 -17.02 5.54 21.30
N THR A 39 -16.46 6.69 20.89
CA THR A 39 -16.70 7.89 21.71
C THR A 39 -17.92 8.58 21.11
N LYS A 40 -19.03 8.63 21.86
CA LYS A 40 -20.20 9.42 21.47
C LYS A 40 -19.71 10.80 21.02
N ALA A 41 -20.04 11.20 19.79
CA ALA A 41 -19.80 12.57 19.29
C ALA A 41 -20.44 13.66 20.19
N GLU A 42 -21.25 13.25 21.18
CA GLU A 42 -21.85 14.07 22.23
C GLU A 42 -20.82 14.67 23.20
N ASP A 43 -19.62 14.10 23.35
CA ASP A 43 -18.63 14.54 24.35
C ASP A 43 -17.52 15.48 23.82
N ILE A 44 -17.47 15.78 22.51
CA ILE A 44 -16.42 16.60 21.90
C ILE A 44 -16.99 17.88 21.27
N ASN A 45 -17.81 18.61 22.02
CA ASN A 45 -18.49 19.81 21.51
C ASN A 45 -17.64 21.10 21.62
N THR A 46 -16.32 20.97 21.76
CA THR A 46 -15.40 22.12 21.84
C THR A 46 -14.37 22.02 20.73
N ILE A 47 -14.39 22.99 19.82
CA ILE A 47 -13.39 23.17 18.75
C ILE A 47 -12.00 23.33 19.40
N GLY A 48 -11.04 22.53 18.97
CA GLY A 48 -9.66 22.56 19.48
C GLY A 48 -8.96 21.20 19.49
N THR A 49 -7.73 21.20 19.99
CA THR A 49 -6.88 20.02 20.16
C THR A 49 -7.20 19.32 21.49
N HIS A 50 -7.59 18.05 21.44
CA HIS A 50 -7.90 17.23 22.62
C HIS A 50 -6.89 16.09 22.76
N VAL A 51 -6.24 15.99 23.92
CA VAL A 51 -5.37 14.85 24.26
C VAL A 51 -6.23 13.63 24.55
N LEU A 52 -5.93 12.50 23.89
CA LEU A 52 -6.65 11.25 24.11
C LEU A 52 -6.32 10.64 25.49
N THR A 53 -7.35 10.16 26.16
CA THR A 53 -7.21 9.35 27.38
C THR A 53 -6.72 7.93 27.04
N GLU A 54 -6.08 7.25 27.99
CA GLU A 54 -5.62 5.85 27.83
C GLU A 54 -6.72 4.87 27.40
N ALA A 55 -7.98 5.10 27.82
CA ALA A 55 -9.11 4.30 27.39
C ALA A 55 -9.43 4.49 25.90
N GLN A 56 -9.35 5.73 25.40
CA GLN A 56 -9.56 6.07 24.00
C GLN A 56 -8.40 5.58 23.11
N LYS A 57 -7.16 5.62 23.61
CA LYS A 57 -5.99 5.04 22.92
C LYS A 57 -6.16 3.54 22.71
N ASN A 58 -6.57 2.81 23.76
CA ASN A 58 -6.81 1.36 23.67
C ASN A 58 -7.94 1.00 22.71
N GLU A 59 -8.99 1.81 22.63
CA GLU A 59 -10.12 1.58 21.71
C GLU A 59 -9.71 1.77 20.24
N LEU A 60 -8.79 2.70 19.97
CA LEU A 60 -8.24 2.99 18.63
C LEU A 60 -7.01 2.12 18.26
N GLY A 61 -6.61 1.19 19.13
CA GLY A 61 -5.40 0.38 18.92
C GLY A 61 -4.09 1.18 18.98
N ILE A 62 -4.12 2.39 19.55
CA ILE A 62 -2.96 3.26 19.74
C ILE A 62 -2.21 2.80 20.99
N SER A 63 -0.91 2.53 20.85
CA SER A 63 -0.06 2.12 21.98
C SER A 63 -0.09 3.17 23.10
N ALA A 64 -0.16 2.71 24.36
CA ALA A 64 -0.31 3.55 25.56
C ALA A 64 0.77 4.63 25.74
N ASN A 65 1.91 4.50 25.06
CA ASN A 65 3.03 5.43 25.09
C ASN A 65 3.00 6.53 24.02
N VAL A 66 1.97 6.57 23.17
CA VAL A 66 1.81 7.61 22.13
C VAL A 66 1.08 8.81 22.72
N ASP A 67 1.65 10.00 22.59
CA ASP A 67 0.94 11.26 22.88
C ASP A 67 0.06 11.60 21.67
N ALA A 68 -1.22 11.26 21.76
CA ALA A 68 -2.16 11.35 20.66
C ALA A 68 -3.13 12.52 20.89
N THR A 69 -3.23 13.42 19.92
CA THR A 69 -4.18 14.54 19.94
C THR A 69 -5.13 14.49 18.75
N LEU A 70 -6.38 14.88 18.98
CA LEU A 70 -7.41 15.03 17.96
C LEU A 70 -7.71 16.51 17.76
N GLU A 71 -7.73 16.97 16.51
CA GLU A 71 -8.23 18.31 16.18
C GLU A 71 -9.65 18.21 15.62
N VAL A 72 -10.60 18.90 16.27
CA VAL A 72 -11.97 19.05 15.78
C VAL A 72 -12.08 20.32 14.94
N ILE A 73 -12.15 20.17 13.61
CA ILE A 73 -12.19 21.28 12.64
C ILE A 73 -13.64 21.78 12.45
N PRO A 74 -13.91 23.10 12.29
CA PRO A 74 -15.27 23.66 12.32
C PRO A 74 -16.24 23.20 11.22
N SER A 75 -15.79 22.50 10.18
CA SER A 75 -16.60 22.26 8.98
C SER A 75 -17.58 21.09 9.07
N ASP A 76 -17.57 20.32 10.16
CA ASP A 76 -18.51 19.20 10.28
C ASP A 76 -19.02 19.05 11.73
N THR A 77 -20.05 19.80 12.08
CA THR A 77 -20.87 19.54 13.28
C THR A 77 -22.06 18.64 12.97
N SER A 78 -21.96 17.83 11.90
CA SER A 78 -22.94 16.79 11.60
C SER A 78 -22.59 15.48 12.32
N PRO A 79 -23.57 14.65 12.70
CA PRO A 79 -23.31 13.30 13.16
C PRO A 79 -22.59 12.51 12.04
N GLY A 80 -21.27 12.36 12.15
CA GLY A 80 -20.42 11.78 11.10
C GLY A 80 -19.11 12.50 10.82
N ALA A 81 -18.80 13.59 11.53
CA ALA A 81 -17.55 14.34 11.40
C ALA A 81 -16.31 13.43 11.41
N THR A 82 -15.50 13.53 10.35
CA THR A 82 -14.26 12.76 10.22
C THR A 82 -13.20 13.33 11.16
N ILE A 83 -12.83 12.56 12.17
CA ILE A 83 -11.71 12.89 13.04
C ILE A 83 -10.41 12.61 12.27
N ARG A 84 -9.61 13.64 11.99
CA ARG A 84 -8.23 13.45 11.49
C ARG A 84 -7.29 13.22 12.68
N MET A 85 -6.60 12.07 12.67
CA MET A 85 -5.43 11.88 13.53
C MET A 85 -4.32 12.81 13.00
N LEU A 86 -3.96 13.84 13.77
CA LEU A 86 -3.15 14.93 13.24
C LEU A 86 -1.65 14.67 13.34
N ASN A 87 -1.17 13.97 14.38
CA ASN A 87 0.25 13.67 14.56
C ASN A 87 0.40 12.36 15.32
N VAL A 88 0.71 11.27 14.62
CA VAL A 88 1.47 10.18 15.23
C VAL A 88 2.90 10.69 15.22
N ALA A 89 3.44 11.08 16.39
CA ALA A 89 4.86 11.32 16.48
C ALA A 89 5.57 10.04 16.01
N PRO A 90 6.51 10.11 15.04
CA PRO A 90 7.24 8.93 14.62
C PRO A 90 7.83 8.30 15.87
N ASP A 91 7.72 6.97 15.95
CA ASP A 91 8.38 6.21 17.01
C ASP A 91 9.84 6.72 17.07
N PRO A 92 10.35 7.23 18.21
CA PRO A 92 11.73 7.72 18.28
C PRO A 92 12.76 6.61 18.05
N SER A 93 12.33 5.35 17.91
CA SER A 93 13.14 4.23 17.45
C SER A 93 12.99 3.89 15.95
N ALA A 94 12.01 4.45 15.24
CA ALA A 94 11.93 4.35 13.80
C ALA A 94 13.08 5.14 13.16
N PRO A 95 13.66 4.63 12.06
CA PRO A 95 14.67 5.37 11.32
C PRO A 95 14.07 6.70 10.82
N VAL A 96 14.92 7.73 10.72
CA VAL A 96 14.50 9.06 10.24
C VAL A 96 14.09 8.93 8.78
N ASP A 97 13.01 9.60 8.41
CA ASP A 97 12.45 9.72 7.06
C ASP A 97 12.10 11.21 6.93
N SER A 98 13.01 11.96 6.31
CA SER A 98 13.06 13.42 6.35
C SER A 98 12.04 14.06 5.39
N ASP A 99 11.67 13.40 4.31
CA ASP A 99 10.71 13.90 3.32
C ASP A 99 9.33 13.20 3.36
N GLY A 100 9.23 12.07 4.05
CA GLY A 100 7.99 11.35 4.31
C GLY A 100 7.50 10.49 3.16
N ASP A 101 8.37 10.03 2.24
CA ASP A 101 8.01 9.11 1.16
C ASP A 101 7.93 7.62 1.60
N GLY A 102 8.39 7.34 2.82
CA GLY A 102 8.42 6.01 3.43
C GLY A 102 9.74 5.25 3.22
N LEU A 103 10.75 5.85 2.60
CA LEU A 103 12.15 5.44 2.62
C LEU A 103 12.87 6.18 3.75
N SER A 104 13.77 5.50 4.46
CA SER A 104 14.49 6.16 5.55
C SER A 104 15.73 6.88 5.03
N ASP A 105 16.17 7.97 5.68
CA ASP A 105 17.40 8.72 5.32
C ASP A 105 18.64 7.81 5.17
N ILE A 106 18.68 6.70 5.94
CA ILE A 106 19.76 5.71 5.88
C ILE A 106 19.64 4.83 4.64
N ASP A 107 18.42 4.43 4.29
CA ASP A 107 18.16 3.68 3.05
C ASP A 107 18.34 4.58 1.82
N GLU A 108 17.97 5.85 1.91
CA GLU A 108 18.22 6.85 0.86
C GLU A 108 19.72 7.03 0.60
N GLU A 109 20.55 7.09 1.64
CA GLU A 109 22.01 7.07 1.46
C GLU A 109 22.49 5.79 0.75
N LYS A 110 21.85 4.65 1.00
CA LYS A 110 22.17 3.37 0.36
C LYS A 110 21.77 3.34 -1.12
N TYR A 111 20.59 3.85 -1.48
CA TYR A 111 20.12 3.91 -2.86
C TYR A 111 20.63 5.15 -3.61
N GLY A 112 21.22 6.11 -2.90
CA GLY A 112 21.82 7.32 -3.45
C GLY A 112 20.79 8.34 -3.94
N THR A 113 19.63 8.39 -3.27
CA THR A 113 18.55 9.38 -3.41
C THR A 113 18.77 10.58 -2.47
N ASP A 114 17.95 11.62 -2.58
CA ASP A 114 18.05 12.82 -1.71
C ASP A 114 17.04 12.76 -0.55
N PRO A 115 17.50 12.71 0.73
CA PRO A 115 16.65 12.67 1.93
C PRO A 115 15.63 13.78 2.14
N ASN A 116 15.60 14.77 1.25
CA ASN A 116 14.70 15.89 1.33
C ASN A 116 13.77 15.97 0.11
N THR A 117 13.77 14.94 -0.75
CA THR A 117 13.00 14.91 -1.99
C THR A 117 12.30 13.57 -2.17
N ILE A 118 10.97 13.62 -2.07
CA ILE A 118 10.10 12.44 -2.23
C ILE A 118 10.31 11.71 -3.57
N ASP A 119 10.85 12.41 -4.56
CA ASP A 119 11.01 12.00 -5.96
C ASP A 119 12.34 12.60 -6.45
N THR A 120 13.40 11.79 -6.45
CA THR A 120 14.78 12.22 -6.68
C THR A 120 15.03 12.61 -8.14
N ASP A 121 14.38 11.94 -9.10
CA ASP A 121 14.61 12.17 -10.53
C ASP A 121 13.57 13.08 -11.21
N GLY A 122 12.45 13.31 -10.52
CA GLY A 122 11.39 14.23 -10.91
C GLY A 122 10.35 13.65 -11.86
N ASP A 123 10.16 12.34 -11.92
CA ASP A 123 9.22 11.66 -12.82
C ASP A 123 7.81 11.40 -12.24
N ILE A 124 7.56 11.85 -11.01
CA ILE A 124 6.29 11.74 -10.26
C ILE A 124 6.08 10.36 -9.62
N VAL A 125 7.06 9.45 -9.70
CA VAL A 125 7.14 8.27 -8.83
C VAL A 125 7.99 8.62 -7.61
N THR A 126 7.66 8.05 -6.44
CA THR A 126 8.46 8.28 -5.24
C THR A 126 9.61 7.28 -5.16
N ASP A 127 10.72 7.69 -4.55
CA ASP A 127 11.94 6.85 -4.46
C ASP A 127 11.63 5.47 -3.85
N ASN A 128 10.86 5.44 -2.76
CA ASN A 128 10.39 4.21 -2.14
C ASN A 128 9.57 3.32 -3.08
N ALA A 129 8.70 3.92 -3.91
CA ALA A 129 7.83 3.17 -4.82
C ALA A 129 8.63 2.52 -5.96
N GLU A 130 9.64 3.22 -6.48
CA GLU A 130 10.56 2.70 -7.49
C GLU A 130 11.37 1.53 -6.92
N ILE A 131 11.94 1.68 -5.73
CA ILE A 131 12.70 0.60 -5.06
C ILE A 131 11.83 -0.64 -4.83
N LEU A 132 10.58 -0.47 -4.41
CA LEU A 132 9.65 -1.58 -4.23
C LEU A 132 9.29 -2.26 -5.57
N ALA A 133 9.31 -1.51 -6.66
CA ALA A 133 9.09 -2.00 -8.02
C ALA A 133 10.36 -2.58 -8.68
N GLY A 134 11.54 -2.40 -8.08
CA GLY A 134 12.83 -2.82 -8.65
C GLY A 134 13.35 -1.86 -9.71
N LEU A 135 12.95 -0.59 -9.66
CA LEU A 135 13.36 0.47 -10.58
C LEU A 135 14.45 1.34 -9.95
N ASP A 136 15.14 2.14 -10.76
CA ASP A 136 16.24 3.01 -10.35
C ASP A 136 15.69 4.42 -10.04
N PRO A 137 15.64 4.86 -8.76
CA PRO A 137 15.01 6.12 -8.34
C PRO A 137 15.72 7.40 -8.81
N LYS A 138 16.65 7.24 -9.74
CA LYS A 138 17.50 8.29 -10.29
C LYS A 138 17.35 8.37 -11.80
N LYS A 139 16.43 7.60 -12.37
CA LYS A 139 16.21 7.47 -13.80
C LYS A 139 14.72 7.41 -14.12
N THR A 140 14.27 8.45 -14.80
CA THR A 140 12.88 8.60 -15.24
C THR A 140 12.42 7.55 -16.28
N ASP A 141 13.26 6.60 -16.67
CA ASP A 141 13.02 5.51 -17.64
C ASP A 141 14.08 4.45 -17.36
N THR A 142 13.90 3.72 -16.26
CA THR A 142 14.83 2.66 -15.83
C THR A 142 14.91 1.55 -16.87
N LEU A 143 13.77 1.20 -17.47
CA LEU A 143 13.69 0.14 -18.48
C LEU A 143 14.30 0.54 -19.82
N GLY A 144 14.57 1.82 -20.07
CA GLY A 144 15.09 2.33 -21.34
C GLY A 144 14.23 1.96 -22.56
N ASP A 145 12.92 1.82 -22.37
CA ASP A 145 11.97 1.47 -23.43
C ASP A 145 11.25 2.70 -24.02
N GLY A 146 11.56 3.89 -23.50
CA GLY A 146 10.98 5.17 -23.91
C GLY A 146 9.68 5.51 -23.21
N GLN A 147 9.29 4.76 -22.17
CA GLN A 147 8.20 5.07 -21.25
C GLN A 147 8.79 5.41 -19.88
N ASP A 148 8.11 6.29 -19.14
CA ASP A 148 8.52 6.61 -17.77
C ASP A 148 8.20 5.45 -16.81
N ASP A 149 8.83 5.49 -15.64
CA ASP A 149 8.69 4.42 -14.64
C ASP A 149 7.28 4.40 -14.05
N TYR A 150 6.59 5.54 -14.05
CA TYR A 150 5.15 5.62 -13.77
C TYR A 150 4.32 4.69 -14.67
N VAL A 151 4.60 4.66 -15.98
CA VAL A 151 3.92 3.75 -16.91
C VAL A 151 4.31 2.30 -16.64
N ALA A 152 5.58 2.01 -16.35
CA ALA A 152 6.02 0.65 -16.02
C ALA A 152 5.25 0.08 -14.81
N ILE A 153 5.15 0.85 -13.72
CA ILE A 153 4.45 0.46 -12.49
C ILE A 153 2.94 0.33 -12.71
N SER A 154 2.33 1.23 -13.51
CA SER A 154 0.89 1.25 -13.70
C SER A 154 0.36 0.22 -14.71
N THR A 155 1.21 -0.28 -15.60
CA THR A 155 0.80 -1.20 -16.68
C THR A 155 1.32 -2.63 -16.50
N THR A 156 2.37 -2.82 -15.71
CA THR A 156 2.96 -4.14 -15.43
C THR A 156 2.37 -4.71 -14.14
N ALA A 157 2.14 -6.03 -14.11
CA ALA A 157 1.74 -6.67 -12.87
C ALA A 157 2.87 -6.57 -11.84
N GLU A 158 2.51 -6.39 -10.56
CA GLU A 158 3.46 -6.27 -9.46
C GLU A 158 4.50 -7.40 -9.47
N GLY A 159 5.78 -7.03 -9.48
CA GLY A 159 6.90 -7.96 -9.42
C GLY A 159 7.21 -8.72 -10.73
N GLU A 160 6.52 -8.41 -11.84
CA GLU A 160 6.84 -8.94 -13.17
C GLU A 160 7.79 -8.04 -13.97
N ILE A 161 8.17 -6.88 -13.42
CA ILE A 161 9.20 -6.00 -13.97
C ILE A 161 10.55 -6.74 -13.93
N ASP A 162 11.34 -6.62 -15.00
CA ASP A 162 12.70 -7.17 -15.16
C ASP A 162 13.56 -5.98 -15.62
N ALA A 163 14.14 -5.26 -14.65
CA ALA A 163 14.66 -3.92 -14.86
C ALA A 163 16.05 -3.92 -15.49
N ASP A 164 16.91 -4.85 -15.07
CA ASP A 164 18.24 -5.05 -15.62
C ASP A 164 18.29 -5.97 -16.86
N LYS A 165 17.15 -6.61 -17.19
CA LYS A 165 16.93 -7.42 -18.40
C LYS A 165 17.77 -8.69 -18.44
N ASP A 166 18.02 -9.26 -17.28
CA ASP A 166 18.82 -10.47 -17.12
C ASP A 166 17.98 -11.76 -17.26
N GLY A 167 16.66 -11.61 -17.30
CA GLY A 167 15.67 -12.68 -17.43
C GLY A 167 15.04 -13.12 -16.10
N LEU A 168 15.36 -12.47 -14.99
CA LEU A 168 14.78 -12.64 -13.66
C LEU A 168 13.84 -11.44 -13.38
N SER A 169 12.62 -11.72 -12.93
CA SER A 169 11.69 -10.64 -12.60
C SER A 169 11.89 -10.19 -11.16
N MET A 170 11.58 -8.95 -10.81
CA MET A 170 11.73 -8.37 -9.47
C MET A 170 11.20 -9.27 -8.35
N LYS A 171 10.08 -9.96 -8.59
CA LYS A 171 9.59 -10.97 -7.64
C LYS A 171 10.58 -12.12 -7.44
N ARG A 172 11.12 -12.68 -8.52
CA ARG A 172 12.11 -13.76 -8.49
C ARG A 172 13.46 -13.29 -7.99
N GLU A 173 13.83 -12.04 -8.26
CA GLU A 173 15.05 -11.42 -7.73
C GLU A 173 14.97 -11.29 -6.21
N LYS A 174 13.84 -10.80 -5.70
CA LYS A 174 13.55 -10.77 -4.26
C LYS A 174 13.57 -12.16 -3.62
N GLU A 175 13.10 -13.19 -4.33
CA GLU A 175 13.15 -14.59 -3.88
C GLU A 175 14.59 -15.15 -3.88
N SER A 176 15.43 -14.69 -4.80
CA SER A 176 16.83 -15.14 -4.98
C SER A 176 17.84 -14.31 -4.18
N GLY A 177 17.45 -13.10 -3.75
CA GLY A 177 18.30 -12.15 -3.04
C GLY A 177 19.26 -11.37 -3.94
N THR A 178 18.97 -11.30 -5.24
CA THR A 178 19.77 -10.61 -6.26
C THR A 178 19.39 -9.13 -6.35
N ASP A 179 20.24 -8.34 -6.98
CA ASP A 179 20.04 -6.89 -7.15
C ASP A 179 19.24 -6.60 -8.43
N PRO A 180 18.02 -6.01 -8.35
CA PRO A 180 17.14 -5.80 -9.49
C PRO A 180 17.67 -4.84 -10.57
N LEU A 181 18.76 -4.13 -10.27
CA LEU A 181 19.39 -3.19 -11.17
C LEU A 181 20.75 -3.67 -11.67
N ASN A 182 21.14 -4.91 -11.35
CA ASN A 182 22.43 -5.47 -11.70
C ASN A 182 22.29 -6.91 -12.22
N PRO A 183 22.50 -7.14 -13.53
CA PRO A 183 22.20 -8.43 -14.17
C PRO A 183 23.13 -9.58 -13.76
N ASP A 184 24.15 -9.33 -12.94
CA ASP A 184 25.17 -10.27 -12.48
C ASP A 184 25.58 -9.83 -11.06
N SER A 185 24.85 -10.31 -10.05
CA SER A 185 24.93 -9.82 -8.67
C SER A 185 26.26 -10.11 -7.99
N ASP A 186 26.92 -11.22 -8.33
CA ASP A 186 28.22 -11.59 -7.76
C ASP A 186 29.43 -11.25 -8.65
N GLY A 187 29.18 -10.84 -9.89
CA GLY A 187 30.17 -10.36 -10.83
C GLY A 187 31.05 -11.47 -11.42
N ASP A 188 30.57 -12.72 -11.46
CA ASP A 188 31.31 -13.87 -11.97
C ASP A 188 31.24 -14.00 -13.51
N GLY A 189 30.35 -13.24 -14.15
CA GLY A 189 30.12 -13.17 -15.59
C GLY A 189 28.94 -14.01 -16.10
N PHE A 190 28.19 -14.68 -15.23
CA PHE A 190 26.88 -15.25 -15.54
C PHE A 190 25.79 -14.32 -15.02
N THR A 191 24.64 -14.29 -15.71
CA THR A 191 23.53 -13.47 -15.22
C THR A 191 22.73 -14.20 -14.16
N ASP A 192 22.15 -13.47 -13.21
CA ASP A 192 21.40 -14.05 -12.10
C ASP A 192 20.25 -14.92 -12.62
N GLY A 193 19.54 -14.45 -13.64
CA GLY A 193 18.48 -15.18 -14.34
C GLY A 193 18.96 -16.49 -14.95
N ILE A 194 20.16 -16.52 -15.55
CA ILE A 194 20.74 -17.76 -16.10
C ILE A 194 21.07 -18.71 -14.96
N GLU A 195 21.66 -18.22 -13.88
CA GLU A 195 22.08 -19.06 -12.77
C GLU A 195 20.89 -19.68 -12.05
N VAL A 196 19.88 -18.88 -11.72
CA VAL A 196 18.65 -19.34 -11.07
C VAL A 196 17.94 -20.38 -11.93
N ASP A 197 17.80 -20.15 -13.24
CA ASP A 197 17.13 -21.10 -14.14
C ASP A 197 17.90 -22.42 -14.31
N ASN A 198 19.23 -22.41 -14.10
CA ASN A 198 20.08 -23.60 -14.15
C ASN A 198 20.39 -24.21 -12.76
N GLY A 199 19.85 -23.62 -11.67
CA GLY A 199 20.05 -24.09 -10.30
C GLY A 199 21.43 -23.80 -9.71
N HIS A 200 22.11 -22.78 -10.22
CA HIS A 200 23.33 -22.20 -9.65
C HIS A 200 22.99 -21.16 -8.58
N ASN A 201 24.03 -20.63 -7.90
CA ASN A 201 23.86 -19.68 -6.81
C ASN A 201 24.27 -18.28 -7.30
N PRO A 202 23.32 -17.37 -7.56
CA PRO A 202 23.59 -16.05 -8.15
C PRO A 202 24.31 -15.05 -7.23
N LEU A 203 24.77 -15.53 -6.07
CA LEU A 203 25.45 -14.73 -5.05
C LEU A 203 26.78 -15.39 -4.65
N GLY A 204 27.33 -16.28 -5.47
CA GLY A 204 28.54 -17.04 -5.16
C GLY A 204 29.40 -17.39 -6.37
N ALA A 205 30.39 -16.52 -6.60
CA ALA A 205 31.51 -16.66 -7.52
C ALA A 205 32.47 -17.85 -7.27
#